data_AF-A0A1I0YBC6-F1
#
_entry.id   AF-A0A1I0YBC6-F1
#
_cell.length_a   1.000
_cell.length_b   1.000
_cell.length_c   1.000
_cell.angle_alpha   90.00
_cell.angle_beta   90.00
_cell.angle_gamma   90.00
#
_symmetry.space_group_name_H-M   'P 1'
#
loop_
_entity.id
_entity.type
_entity.pdbx_description
1 polymer ?
#
loop_
_entity_poly.entity_id
_entity_poly.type
_entity_poly.pdbx_seq_one_letter_code
_entity_poly.pdbx_strand_id
1 'polypeptide(L)'
;MTTPSPGRTLAEFWTHDPFVLPHAASGTYHLYTTDPVLGAVVTYTSTDLLLWHGPTEVFRLPEGAWASPDEAPWAPEVHEHAGRFHLFTTLHDSSTRLPDAVVGGTRLRAWGPDGREMVPTARGTVVAVADDPAGPFRLVDAAASVAPAAFMTLDGTLFVDDDGRPWMVYAHEWVQTVDGTIEAVPLRPDLSGADGDPVLLLRGSSASWLDEAVPGPAALPPYVTDGPQLRRLPGGALLMLWSSYQRRPADDPRGAGDDYVQTWAVSDSGALRGPWRQGDVLVGGNAGHGMTFDAFDGTSFLVLHRGMGTSPQPRMTGRQRRPAGSRRSLRSQPGRVPREPRRSPPPRER
;
A
#
# COMPACT_ATOMS: atom_id res chain seq x y z
N MET A 1 -24.63 28.61 13.59
CA MET A 1 -23.54 28.37 12.64
C MET A 1 -22.42 27.71 13.42
N THR A 2 -22.20 26.41 13.22
CA THR A 2 -21.06 25.70 13.80
C THR A 2 -19.80 26.22 13.10
N THR A 3 -18.84 26.73 13.87
CA THR A 3 -17.52 27.09 13.35
C THR A 3 -16.92 25.85 12.72
N PRO A 4 -16.46 25.87 11.46
CA PRO A 4 -15.80 24.70 10.88
C PRO A 4 -14.60 24.35 11.75
N SER A 5 -14.45 23.06 12.07
CA SER A 5 -13.31 22.58 12.83
C SER A 5 -12.01 23.02 12.15
N PRO A 6 -11.01 23.50 12.91
CA PRO A 6 -9.73 23.89 12.33
C PRO A 6 -9.14 22.70 11.57
N GLY A 7 -8.53 22.98 10.41
CA GLY A 7 -7.83 21.97 9.62
C GLY A 7 -6.69 21.35 10.43
N ARG A 8 -6.40 20.07 10.16
CA ARG A 8 -5.34 19.29 10.80
C ARG A 8 -4.26 18.92 9.79
N THR A 9 -3.01 18.92 10.22
CA THR A 9 -1.92 18.31 9.47
C THR A 9 -2.03 16.79 9.49
N LEU A 10 -1.40 16.10 8.54
CA LEU A 10 -1.36 14.64 8.48
C LEU A 10 -0.86 13.98 9.79
N ALA A 11 0.01 14.65 10.55
CA ALA A 11 0.55 14.12 11.80
C ALA A 11 -0.44 14.18 12.99
N GLU A 12 -1.55 14.92 12.85
CA GLU A 12 -2.51 15.19 13.93
C GLU A 12 -3.74 14.27 13.91
N PHE A 13 -3.80 13.30 13.00
CA PHE A 13 -4.83 12.28 13.00
C PHE A 13 -4.27 10.90 12.66
N TRP A 14 -4.98 9.88 13.12
CA TRP A 14 -4.65 8.49 12.86
C TRP A 14 -4.90 8.17 11.39
N THR A 15 -3.99 7.43 10.77
CA THR A 15 -4.19 6.93 9.41
C THR A 15 -3.38 5.65 9.24
N HIS A 16 -4.05 4.62 8.78
CA HIS A 16 -3.47 3.35 8.36
C HIS A 16 -3.93 3.13 6.92
N ASP A 17 -3.01 2.66 6.07
CA ASP A 17 -3.27 2.43 4.64
C ASP A 17 -3.88 3.64 3.90
N PRO A 18 -3.21 4.81 3.93
CA PRO A 18 -3.74 6.02 3.31
C PRO A 18 -3.87 5.88 1.79
N PHE A 19 -5.06 6.14 1.26
CA PHE A 19 -5.28 6.33 -0.16
C PHE A 19 -5.71 7.75 -0.47
N VAL A 20 -5.05 8.42 -1.42
CA VAL A 20 -5.39 9.80 -1.82
C VAL A 20 -5.92 9.85 -3.25
N LEU A 21 -7.13 10.39 -3.42
CA LEU A 21 -7.75 10.71 -4.70
C LEU A 21 -7.69 12.23 -4.96
N PRO A 22 -6.91 12.70 -5.94
CA PRO A 22 -7.01 14.06 -6.45
C PRO A 22 -8.25 14.20 -7.34
N HIS A 23 -9.32 14.81 -6.83
CA HIS A 23 -10.54 15.06 -7.59
C HIS A 23 -10.47 16.43 -8.28
N ALA A 24 -10.08 16.42 -9.56
CA ALA A 24 -9.82 17.64 -10.32
C ALA A 24 -11.05 18.53 -10.50
N ALA A 25 -12.25 17.94 -10.67
CA ALA A 25 -13.48 18.69 -10.89
C ALA A 25 -13.85 19.61 -9.71
N SER A 26 -13.54 19.21 -8.48
CA SER A 26 -13.73 20.03 -7.28
C SER A 26 -12.44 20.71 -6.78
N GLY A 27 -11.29 20.44 -7.39
CA GLY A 27 -10.00 20.94 -6.90
C GLY A 27 -9.67 20.47 -5.48
N THR A 28 -10.10 19.26 -5.11
CA THR A 28 -10.00 18.72 -3.75
C THR A 28 -9.25 17.39 -3.75
N TYR A 29 -8.40 17.17 -2.77
CA TYR A 29 -7.81 15.88 -2.44
C TYR A 29 -8.65 15.17 -1.39
N HIS A 30 -8.98 13.91 -1.61
CA HIS A 30 -9.68 13.06 -0.66
C HIS A 30 -8.71 11.99 -0.16
N LEU A 31 -8.45 11.95 1.15
CA LEU A 31 -7.69 10.89 1.81
C LEU A 31 -8.65 9.93 2.48
N TYR A 32 -8.64 8.67 2.07
CA TYR A 32 -9.46 7.60 2.62
C TYR A 32 -8.63 6.75 3.58
N THR A 33 -9.27 6.36 4.68
CA THR A 33 -8.72 5.47 5.71
C THR A 33 -9.88 4.88 6.50
N THR A 34 -9.66 3.75 7.17
CA THR A 34 -10.60 3.28 8.19
C THR A 34 -10.49 4.16 9.42
N ASP A 35 -11.58 4.51 10.08
CA ASP A 35 -11.55 5.06 11.44
C ASP A 35 -11.79 3.91 12.44
N PRO A 36 -10.82 3.56 13.28
CA PRO A 36 -10.93 2.41 14.17
C PRO A 36 -11.91 2.62 15.32
N VAL A 37 -12.31 3.86 15.62
CA VAL A 37 -13.31 4.17 16.65
C VAL A 37 -14.72 4.06 16.06
N LEU A 38 -14.91 4.52 14.82
CA LEU A 38 -16.20 4.45 14.13
C LEU A 38 -16.48 3.06 13.52
N GLY A 39 -15.44 2.26 13.23
CA GLY A 39 -15.58 1.00 12.49
C GLY A 39 -16.09 1.23 11.06
N ALA A 40 -15.60 2.28 10.40
CA ALA A 40 -16.10 2.75 9.12
C ALA A 40 -14.98 3.36 8.28
N VAL A 41 -15.15 3.39 6.95
CA VAL A 41 -14.27 4.19 6.09
C VAL A 41 -14.66 5.65 6.22
N VAL A 42 -13.66 6.49 6.43
CA VAL A 42 -13.80 7.94 6.46
C VAL A 42 -12.96 8.58 5.36
N THR A 43 -13.35 9.79 4.97
CA THR A 43 -12.54 10.66 4.12
C THR A 43 -12.14 11.94 4.86
N TYR A 44 -10.92 12.39 4.60
CA TYR A 44 -10.43 13.72 4.92
C TYR A 44 -10.21 14.49 3.62
N THR A 45 -10.59 15.76 3.59
CA THR A 45 -10.46 16.61 2.39
C THR A 45 -9.41 17.69 2.58
N SER A 46 -8.64 17.98 1.55
CA SER A 46 -7.68 19.09 1.52
C SER A 46 -7.66 19.77 0.15
N THR A 47 -7.32 21.05 0.10
CA THR A 47 -7.04 21.76 -1.17
C THR A 47 -5.56 22.05 -1.38
N ASP A 48 -4.72 21.82 -0.36
CA ASP A 48 -3.30 22.19 -0.34
C ASP A 48 -2.35 21.07 0.10
N LEU A 49 -2.90 19.90 0.48
CA LEU A 49 -2.21 18.74 1.07
C LEU A 49 -1.55 19.02 2.44
N LEU A 50 -1.68 20.24 2.96
CA LEU A 50 -1.11 20.66 4.24
C LEU A 50 -2.14 20.54 5.36
N LEU A 51 -3.33 21.10 5.13
CA LEU A 51 -4.44 21.08 6.09
C LEU A 51 -5.58 20.21 5.56
N TRP A 52 -6.03 19.30 6.42
CA TRP A 52 -7.06 18.32 6.15
C TRP A 52 -8.27 18.55 7.05
N HIS A 53 -9.45 18.47 6.45
CA HIS A 53 -10.75 18.66 7.10
C HIS A 53 -11.52 17.34 7.11
N GLY A 54 -12.30 17.08 8.16
CA GLY A 54 -12.97 15.80 8.39
C GLY A 54 -12.67 15.26 9.81
N PRO A 55 -12.82 13.93 10.05
CA PRO A 55 -13.26 12.93 9.09
C PRO A 55 -14.75 13.09 8.73
N THR A 56 -15.12 12.65 7.52
CA THR A 56 -16.51 12.40 7.12
C THR A 56 -16.68 10.90 6.88
N GLU A 57 -17.67 10.25 7.50
CA GLU A 57 -17.98 8.84 7.22
C GLU A 57 -18.50 8.71 5.79
N VAL A 58 -17.89 7.81 5.00
CA VAL A 58 -18.26 7.59 3.59
C VAL A 58 -18.76 6.16 3.33
N PHE A 59 -18.37 5.20 4.16
CA PHE A 59 -18.84 3.82 4.07
C PHE A 59 -18.85 3.15 5.44
N ARG A 60 -19.96 2.47 5.72
CA ARG A 60 -20.12 1.58 6.86
C ARG A 60 -20.64 0.25 6.33
N LEU A 61 -20.11 -0.85 6.87
CA LEU A 61 -20.57 -2.18 6.51
C LEU A 61 -22.08 -2.29 6.79
N PRO A 62 -22.92 -2.62 5.79
CA PRO A 62 -24.35 -2.77 6.00
C PRO A 62 -24.65 -4.03 6.82
N GLU A 63 -25.76 -3.99 7.56
CA GLU A 63 -26.29 -5.15 8.26
C GLU A 63 -26.58 -6.29 7.26
N GLY A 64 -26.26 -7.52 7.65
CA GLY A 64 -26.46 -8.72 6.83
C GLY A 64 -25.39 -8.97 5.77
N ALA A 65 -24.33 -8.14 5.70
CA ALA A 65 -23.13 -8.49 4.95
C ALA A 65 -22.46 -9.73 5.52
N TRP A 66 -21.73 -10.48 4.69
CA TRP A 66 -21.04 -11.72 5.08
C TRP A 66 -19.94 -11.52 6.15
N ALA A 67 -19.44 -10.28 6.28
CA ALA A 67 -18.30 -9.96 7.13
C ALA A 67 -18.69 -9.44 8.52
N SER A 68 -17.75 -9.52 9.46
CA SER A 68 -17.91 -8.98 10.82
C SER A 68 -17.73 -7.45 10.83
N PRO A 69 -18.69 -6.67 11.38
CA PRO A 69 -18.55 -5.22 11.51
C PRO A 69 -17.50 -4.81 12.54
N ASP A 70 -17.05 -5.72 13.42
CA ASP A 70 -16.03 -5.44 14.44
C ASP A 70 -14.60 -5.63 13.92
N GLU A 71 -14.45 -6.26 12.73
CA GLU A 71 -13.15 -6.66 12.17
C GLU A 71 -12.82 -5.96 10.85
N ALA A 72 -13.77 -5.19 10.30
CA ALA A 72 -13.71 -4.57 8.98
C ALA A 72 -14.25 -3.13 9.07
N PRO A 73 -14.05 -2.27 8.06
CA PRO A 73 -13.30 -2.46 6.81
C PRO A 73 -11.80 -2.10 6.94
N TRP A 74 -10.93 -2.66 6.09
CA TRP A 74 -9.48 -2.34 6.03
C TRP A 74 -9.05 -1.80 4.66
N ALA A 75 -7.93 -1.06 4.64
CA ALA A 75 -7.24 -0.59 3.43
C ALA A 75 -8.17 -0.05 2.32
N PRO A 76 -8.94 1.03 2.58
CA PRO A 76 -9.87 1.56 1.60
C PRO A 76 -9.17 2.34 0.49
N GLU A 77 -9.46 2.01 -0.77
CA GLU A 77 -9.07 2.76 -1.95
C GLU A 77 -10.27 3.24 -2.75
N VAL A 78 -10.26 4.48 -3.25
CA VAL A 78 -11.38 5.00 -4.06
C VAL A 78 -10.89 5.38 -5.44
N HIS A 79 -11.46 4.73 -6.45
CA HIS A 79 -11.12 4.93 -7.85
C HIS A 79 -12.28 5.56 -8.61
N GLU A 80 -12.01 6.57 -9.43
CA GLU A 80 -12.98 7.07 -10.39
C GLU A 80 -12.98 6.16 -11.62
N HIS A 81 -14.14 5.60 -11.98
CA HIS A 81 -14.31 4.73 -13.14
C HIS A 81 -15.70 4.93 -13.74
N ALA A 82 -15.76 5.11 -15.07
CA ALA A 82 -17.01 5.34 -15.81
C ALA A 82 -17.91 6.45 -15.22
N GLY A 83 -17.31 7.52 -14.67
CA GLY A 83 -18.03 8.67 -14.10
C GLY A 83 -18.63 8.43 -12.71
N ARG A 84 -18.24 7.35 -12.02
CA ARG A 84 -18.64 7.06 -10.63
C ARG A 84 -17.41 6.71 -9.80
N PHE A 85 -17.58 6.73 -8.48
CA PHE A 85 -16.51 6.43 -7.52
C PHE A 85 -16.72 5.03 -6.97
N HIS A 86 -15.65 4.22 -6.99
CA HIS A 86 -15.67 2.84 -6.56
C HIS A 86 -14.68 2.67 -5.42
N LEU A 87 -15.21 2.38 -4.23
CA LEU A 87 -14.46 2.02 -3.05
C LEU A 87 -14.12 0.53 -3.11
N PHE A 88 -12.84 0.21 -3.11
CA PHE A 88 -12.29 -1.10 -2.86
C PHE A 88 -11.86 -1.14 -1.39
N THR A 89 -12.35 -2.10 -0.62
CA THR A 89 -11.95 -2.24 0.78
C THR A 89 -12.04 -3.69 1.22
N THR A 90 -11.14 -4.10 2.11
CA THR A 90 -11.08 -5.48 2.60
C THR A 90 -12.05 -5.67 3.74
N LEU A 91 -12.86 -6.72 3.65
CA LEU A 91 -13.73 -7.18 4.72
C LEU A 91 -13.24 -8.51 5.28
N HIS A 92 -13.59 -8.79 6.54
CA HIS A 92 -13.12 -9.95 7.27
C HIS A 92 -14.21 -10.55 8.16
N ASP A 93 -14.21 -11.87 8.29
CA ASP A 93 -14.93 -12.60 9.33
C ASP A 93 -14.05 -13.75 9.83
N SER A 94 -13.41 -13.53 10.98
CA SER A 94 -12.55 -14.50 11.64
C SER A 94 -13.29 -15.76 12.14
N SER A 95 -14.63 -15.74 12.21
CA SER A 95 -15.44 -16.90 12.59
C SER A 95 -15.64 -17.90 11.45
N THR A 96 -15.51 -17.45 10.20
CA THR A 96 -15.64 -18.30 9.01
C THR A 96 -14.27 -18.86 8.61
N ARG A 97 -14.04 -20.15 8.85
CA ARG A 97 -12.77 -20.83 8.54
C ARG A 97 -12.66 -21.21 7.06
N LEU A 98 -11.49 -20.99 6.48
CA LEU A 98 -11.13 -21.37 5.11
C LEU A 98 -10.24 -22.62 5.08
N PRO A 99 -10.01 -23.24 3.90
CA PRO A 99 -9.10 -24.37 3.75
C PRO A 99 -7.70 -24.05 4.29
N ASP A 100 -7.10 -25.03 4.99
CA ASP A 100 -5.77 -24.90 5.58
C ASP A 100 -4.68 -24.72 4.50
N ALA A 101 -3.58 -24.08 4.87
CA ALA A 101 -2.37 -24.02 4.06
C ALA A 101 -1.75 -25.44 3.93
N VAL A 102 -1.65 -25.94 2.70
CA VAL A 102 -1.09 -27.27 2.40
C VAL A 102 0.04 -27.16 1.37
N VAL A 103 1.25 -27.61 1.76
CA VAL A 103 2.42 -27.66 0.88
C VAL A 103 2.87 -29.11 0.77
N GLY A 104 2.92 -29.65 -0.46
CA GLY A 104 3.33 -31.04 -0.70
C GLY A 104 2.47 -32.08 0.05
N GLY A 105 1.17 -31.80 0.24
CA GLY A 105 0.26 -32.66 1.01
C GLY A 105 0.39 -32.52 2.54
N THR A 106 1.26 -31.64 3.03
CA THR A 106 1.46 -31.40 4.46
C THR A 106 0.76 -30.10 4.87
N ARG A 107 -0.14 -30.18 5.85
CA ARG A 107 -0.73 -29.01 6.49
C ARG A 107 0.36 -28.26 7.27
N LEU A 108 0.51 -26.99 6.97
CA LEU A 108 1.40 -26.09 7.71
C LEU A 108 0.62 -25.41 8.84
N ARG A 109 1.29 -25.20 9.96
CA ARG A 109 0.74 -24.53 11.15
C ARG A 109 1.66 -23.39 11.53
N ALA A 110 1.07 -22.23 11.74
CA ALA A 110 1.75 -21.04 12.22
C ALA A 110 1.10 -20.55 13.51
N TRP A 111 1.85 -19.84 14.33
CA TRP A 111 1.37 -19.29 15.59
C TRP A 111 1.57 -17.79 15.61
N GLY A 112 0.55 -17.07 16.07
CA GLY A 112 0.62 -15.64 16.30
C GLY A 112 1.43 -15.30 17.56
N PRO A 113 1.76 -14.02 17.76
CA PRO A 113 2.47 -13.55 18.96
C PRO A 113 1.73 -13.83 20.27
N ASP A 114 0.40 -14.00 20.21
CA ASP A 114 -0.48 -14.34 21.32
C ASP A 114 -0.51 -15.84 21.65
N GLY A 115 0.26 -16.66 20.91
CA GLY A 115 0.33 -18.10 21.06
C GLY A 115 -0.86 -18.86 20.45
N ARG A 116 -1.77 -18.17 19.76
CA ARG A 116 -2.87 -18.83 19.04
C ARG A 116 -2.41 -19.31 17.68
N GLU A 117 -2.97 -20.43 17.22
CA GLU A 117 -2.73 -20.90 15.86
C GLU A 117 -3.34 -19.90 14.87
N MET A 118 -2.55 -19.47 13.89
CA MET A 118 -3.06 -18.71 12.76
C MET A 118 -3.72 -19.69 11.80
N VAL A 119 -5.02 -19.50 11.59
CA VAL A 119 -5.83 -20.31 10.68
C VAL A 119 -6.38 -19.43 9.57
N PRO A 120 -6.43 -19.92 8.32
CA PRO A 120 -7.10 -19.19 7.25
C PRO A 120 -8.57 -18.94 7.56
N THR A 121 -9.03 -17.71 7.38
CA THR A 121 -10.41 -17.28 7.64
C THR A 121 -10.91 -16.35 6.54
N ALA A 122 -12.23 -16.17 6.44
CA ALA A 122 -12.84 -15.41 5.36
C ALA A 122 -12.33 -13.97 5.36
N ARG A 123 -11.64 -13.58 4.30
CA ARG A 123 -11.12 -12.24 4.09
C ARG A 123 -11.07 -11.94 2.60
N GLY A 124 -11.52 -10.76 2.20
CA GLY A 124 -11.42 -10.37 0.81
C GLY A 124 -11.91 -8.96 0.54
N THR A 125 -11.43 -8.41 -0.56
CA THR A 125 -11.82 -7.08 -1.02
C THR A 125 -13.20 -7.11 -1.68
N VAL A 126 -14.04 -6.15 -1.32
CA VAL A 126 -15.34 -5.87 -1.94
C VAL A 126 -15.30 -4.56 -2.72
N VAL A 127 -16.29 -4.35 -3.58
CA VAL A 127 -16.54 -3.07 -4.25
C VAL A 127 -17.80 -2.42 -3.68
N ALA A 128 -17.72 -1.13 -3.36
CA ALA A 128 -18.86 -0.27 -3.07
C ALA A 128 -18.84 0.95 -4.01
N VAL A 129 -20.01 1.49 -4.36
CA VAL A 129 -20.12 2.55 -5.39
C VAL A 129 -20.85 3.79 -4.87
N ALA A 130 -20.39 4.97 -5.30
CA ALA A 130 -20.99 6.26 -5.03
C ALA A 130 -20.98 7.16 -6.28
N ASP A 131 -21.85 8.17 -6.29
CA ASP A 131 -21.87 9.22 -7.33
C ASP A 131 -20.96 10.42 -6.97
N ASP A 132 -20.51 10.51 -5.72
CA ASP A 132 -19.67 11.58 -5.19
C ASP A 132 -18.45 10.96 -4.46
N PRO A 133 -17.24 11.56 -4.56
CA PRO A 133 -16.05 11.03 -3.88
C PRO A 133 -16.19 11.04 -2.35
N ALA A 134 -17.06 11.88 -1.77
CA ALA A 134 -17.40 11.87 -0.35
C ALA A 134 -18.52 10.88 0.01
N GLY A 135 -18.92 10.02 -0.91
CA GLY A 135 -19.93 8.99 -0.68
C GLY A 135 -21.37 9.53 -0.60
N PRO A 136 -22.30 8.80 0.04
CA PRO A 136 -22.07 7.51 0.70
C PRO A 136 -21.85 6.38 -0.32
N PHE A 137 -20.86 5.54 -0.07
CA PHE A 137 -20.64 4.32 -0.87
C PHE A 137 -21.63 3.24 -0.47
N ARG A 138 -22.17 2.55 -1.48
CA ARG A 138 -23.11 1.43 -1.30
C ARG A 138 -22.45 0.15 -1.77
N LEU A 139 -22.42 -0.85 -0.90
CA LEU A 139 -21.86 -2.16 -1.20
C LEU A 139 -22.55 -2.77 -2.43
N VAL A 140 -21.76 -3.23 -3.40
CA VAL A 140 -22.29 -3.79 -4.65
C VAL A 140 -22.80 -5.22 -4.42
N ASP A 141 -22.04 -6.04 -3.71
CA ASP A 141 -22.43 -7.39 -3.31
C ASP A 141 -22.17 -7.58 -1.80
N ALA A 142 -23.23 -7.85 -1.05
CA ALA A 142 -23.17 -8.08 0.39
C ALA A 142 -22.88 -9.53 0.76
N ALA A 143 -22.94 -10.47 -0.20
CA ALA A 143 -22.83 -11.90 0.04
C ALA A 143 -21.40 -12.44 -0.19
N ALA A 144 -20.55 -11.72 -0.92
CA ALA A 144 -19.21 -12.21 -1.27
C ALA A 144 -18.17 -11.10 -1.48
N SER A 145 -16.89 -11.48 -1.39
CA SER A 145 -15.76 -10.70 -1.92
C SER A 145 -15.59 -10.91 -3.43
N VAL A 146 -14.76 -10.08 -4.05
CA VAL A 146 -14.51 -10.14 -5.50
C VAL A 146 -13.66 -11.36 -5.88
N ALA A 147 -12.58 -11.63 -5.14
CA ALA A 147 -11.76 -12.82 -5.32
C ALA A 147 -12.55 -14.08 -4.86
N PRO A 148 -12.17 -15.30 -5.31
CA PRO A 148 -12.86 -16.52 -4.91
C PRO A 148 -13.00 -16.64 -3.38
N ALA A 149 -14.20 -16.97 -2.89
CA ALA A 149 -14.49 -17.01 -1.45
C ALA A 149 -13.63 -18.01 -0.64
N ALA A 150 -13.00 -18.96 -1.31
CA ALA A 150 -12.06 -19.91 -0.69
C ALA A 150 -10.67 -19.31 -0.44
N PHE A 151 -10.37 -18.13 -1.01
CA PHE A 151 -9.09 -17.45 -0.88
C PHE A 151 -9.17 -16.38 0.22
N MET A 152 -8.22 -16.43 1.15
CA MET A 152 -7.97 -15.41 2.15
C MET A 152 -7.18 -14.29 1.48
N THR A 153 -7.85 -13.22 1.10
CA THR A 153 -7.27 -12.13 0.30
C THR A 153 -7.46 -10.77 0.97
N LEU A 154 -6.64 -9.79 0.58
CA LEU A 154 -6.68 -8.43 1.09
C LEU A 154 -6.08 -7.43 0.08
N ASP A 155 -6.26 -6.15 0.38
CA ASP A 155 -5.64 -5.00 -0.30
C ASP A 155 -5.86 -4.98 -1.83
N GLY A 156 -7.10 -5.22 -2.26
CA GLY A 156 -7.47 -5.12 -3.67
C GLY A 156 -7.44 -3.68 -4.18
N THR A 157 -6.69 -3.44 -5.25
CA THR A 157 -6.62 -2.17 -5.99
C THR A 157 -7.14 -2.32 -7.41
N LEU A 158 -7.70 -1.26 -7.98
CA LEU A 158 -8.15 -1.25 -9.38
C LEU A 158 -6.97 -0.98 -10.33
N PHE A 159 -6.88 -1.78 -11.39
CA PHE A 159 -6.03 -1.51 -12.54
C PHE A 159 -6.83 -1.69 -13.83
N VAL A 160 -6.69 -0.77 -14.78
CA VAL A 160 -7.28 -0.88 -16.12
C VAL A 160 -6.16 -1.07 -17.14
N ASP A 161 -6.22 -2.18 -17.88
CA ASP A 161 -5.21 -2.51 -18.89
C ASP A 161 -5.34 -1.65 -20.17
N ASP A 162 -4.42 -1.83 -21.12
CA ASP A 162 -4.39 -1.02 -22.34
C ASP A 162 -5.58 -1.29 -23.28
N ASP A 163 -6.26 -2.42 -23.12
CA ASP A 163 -7.48 -2.78 -23.84
C ASP A 163 -8.75 -2.26 -23.14
N GLY A 164 -8.59 -1.55 -22.02
CA GLY A 164 -9.68 -1.00 -21.22
C GLY A 164 -10.35 -2.03 -20.31
N ARG A 165 -9.78 -3.23 -20.16
CA ARG A 165 -10.32 -4.25 -19.26
C ARG A 165 -9.92 -3.92 -17.82
N PRO A 166 -10.88 -3.83 -16.88
CA PRO A 166 -10.57 -3.64 -15.48
C PRO A 166 -10.12 -4.95 -14.81
N TRP A 167 -9.24 -4.81 -13.83
CA TRP A 167 -8.68 -5.88 -13.01
C TRP A 167 -8.66 -5.41 -11.56
N MET A 168 -8.92 -6.33 -10.62
CA MET A 168 -8.55 -6.13 -9.23
C MET A 168 -7.22 -6.85 -9.00
N VAL A 169 -6.20 -6.11 -8.58
CA VAL A 169 -4.91 -6.67 -8.14
C VAL A 169 -4.89 -6.70 -6.63
N TYR A 170 -4.57 -7.83 -6.01
CA TYR A 170 -4.73 -8.05 -4.57
C TYR A 170 -3.63 -8.94 -4.00
N ALA A 171 -3.50 -8.96 -2.68
CA ALA A 171 -2.65 -9.91 -1.98
C ALA A 171 -3.46 -11.15 -1.55
N HIS A 172 -2.94 -12.33 -1.88
CA HIS A 172 -3.40 -13.61 -1.34
C HIS A 172 -2.53 -13.93 -0.13
N GLU A 173 -3.18 -13.99 1.02
CA GLU A 173 -2.51 -13.88 2.30
C GLU A 173 -1.63 -15.10 2.59
N TRP A 174 -0.41 -14.80 3.05
CA TRP A 174 0.60 -15.79 3.43
C TRP A 174 0.11 -16.78 4.48
N VAL A 175 -0.90 -16.45 5.28
CA VAL A 175 -1.52 -17.38 6.24
C VAL A 175 -2.09 -18.61 5.52
N GLN A 176 -2.58 -18.42 4.29
CA GLN A 176 -3.11 -19.49 3.45
C GLN A 176 -2.09 -20.01 2.42
N THR A 177 -1.25 -19.14 1.85
CA THR A 177 -0.33 -19.52 0.77
C THR A 177 1.09 -19.84 1.23
N VAL A 178 1.46 -19.47 2.46
CA VAL A 178 2.80 -19.54 3.09
C VAL A 178 3.81 -18.60 2.45
N ASP A 179 3.94 -18.67 1.13
CA ASP A 179 4.57 -17.64 0.32
C ASP A 179 3.46 -16.74 -0.21
N GLY A 180 3.23 -15.60 0.45
CA GLY A 180 2.23 -14.61 0.06
C GLY A 180 2.34 -14.28 -1.41
N THR A 181 1.22 -14.04 -2.08
CA THR A 181 1.24 -13.75 -3.52
C THR A 181 0.50 -12.48 -3.83
N ILE A 182 0.96 -11.74 -4.84
CA ILE A 182 0.15 -10.73 -5.49
C ILE A 182 -0.44 -11.34 -6.74
N GLU A 183 -1.76 -11.30 -6.83
CA GLU A 183 -2.56 -11.89 -7.90
C GLU A 183 -3.44 -10.81 -8.54
N ALA A 184 -4.01 -11.09 -9.70
CA ALA A 184 -5.01 -10.26 -10.31
C ALA A 184 -6.20 -11.08 -10.80
N VAL A 185 -7.41 -10.59 -10.57
CA VAL A 185 -8.64 -11.15 -11.13
C VAL A 185 -9.26 -10.14 -12.10
N PRO A 186 -9.64 -10.56 -13.32
CA PRO A 186 -10.33 -9.65 -14.23
C PRO A 186 -11.69 -9.28 -13.66
N LEU A 187 -12.13 -8.05 -13.89
CA LEU A 187 -13.42 -7.55 -13.45
C LEU A 187 -14.38 -7.37 -14.63
N ARG A 188 -15.67 -7.42 -14.34
CA ARG A 188 -16.69 -6.92 -15.27
C ARG A 188 -16.47 -5.42 -15.54
N PRO A 189 -16.88 -4.90 -16.71
CA PRO A 189 -16.68 -3.47 -17.05
C PRO A 189 -17.29 -2.48 -16.05
N ASP A 190 -18.36 -2.87 -15.35
CA ASP A 190 -19.04 -2.09 -14.32
C ASP A 190 -18.49 -2.32 -12.90
N LEU A 191 -17.40 -3.09 -12.77
CA LEU A 191 -16.74 -3.47 -11.52
C LEU A 191 -17.64 -4.24 -10.54
N SER A 192 -18.76 -4.83 -11.01
CA SER A 192 -19.72 -5.54 -10.15
C SER A 192 -19.22 -6.88 -9.60
N GLY A 193 -18.04 -7.34 -10.03
CA GLY A 193 -17.41 -8.56 -9.57
C GLY A 193 -16.41 -9.12 -10.58
N ALA A 194 -15.86 -10.28 -10.25
CA ALA A 194 -14.91 -10.99 -11.11
C ALA A 194 -15.54 -11.47 -12.42
N ASP A 195 -14.71 -11.52 -13.47
CA ASP A 195 -15.03 -11.98 -14.82
C ASP A 195 -13.96 -12.95 -15.35
N GLY A 196 -13.63 -13.95 -14.54
CA GLY A 196 -12.64 -14.99 -14.85
C GLY A 196 -11.82 -15.41 -13.65
N ASP A 197 -10.83 -16.26 -13.91
CA ASP A 197 -9.95 -16.81 -12.87
C ASP A 197 -8.80 -15.85 -12.52
N PRO A 198 -8.35 -15.85 -11.25
CA PRO A 198 -7.16 -15.13 -10.85
C PRO A 198 -5.89 -15.59 -11.56
N VAL A 199 -4.95 -14.67 -11.71
CA VAL A 199 -3.62 -14.92 -12.25
C VAL A 199 -2.54 -14.45 -11.28
N LEU A 200 -1.54 -15.29 -11.06
CA LEU A 200 -0.37 -14.95 -10.25
C LEU A 200 0.48 -13.88 -10.97
N LEU A 201 0.86 -12.83 -10.23
CA LEU A 201 1.77 -11.80 -10.71
C LEU A 201 3.17 -11.95 -10.11
N LEU A 202 3.26 -12.05 -8.78
CA LEU A 202 4.52 -12.27 -8.07
C LEU A 202 4.29 -12.96 -6.73
N ARG A 203 5.37 -13.44 -6.12
CA ARG A 203 5.38 -14.04 -4.78
C ARG A 203 6.23 -13.22 -3.81
N GLY A 204 5.95 -13.28 -2.51
CA GLY A 204 6.73 -12.61 -1.48
C GLY A 204 8.18 -13.05 -1.47
N SER A 205 8.45 -14.31 -1.77
CA SER A 205 9.79 -14.88 -1.95
C SER A 205 10.60 -14.26 -3.09
N SER A 206 9.99 -13.45 -3.96
CA SER A 206 10.71 -12.73 -5.02
C SER A 206 11.34 -11.43 -4.55
N ALA A 207 11.14 -11.00 -3.30
CA ALA A 207 11.77 -9.78 -2.77
C ALA A 207 13.31 -9.79 -2.93
N SER A 208 13.89 -8.70 -3.47
CA SER A 208 15.31 -8.67 -3.84
C SER A 208 16.28 -8.92 -2.68
N TRP A 209 15.93 -8.52 -1.46
CA TRP A 209 16.77 -8.72 -0.29
C TRP A 209 16.87 -10.18 0.16
N LEU A 210 16.05 -11.08 -0.38
CA LEU A 210 16.16 -12.52 -0.12
C LEU A 210 17.28 -13.16 -0.94
N ASP A 211 17.68 -12.57 -2.07
CA ASP A 211 18.79 -13.06 -2.90
C ASP A 211 20.14 -12.94 -2.18
N GLU A 212 20.27 -11.94 -1.31
CA GLU A 212 21.48 -11.66 -0.52
C GLU A 212 21.43 -12.27 0.89
N ALA A 213 20.32 -12.90 1.27
CA ALA A 213 20.17 -13.47 2.59
C ALA A 213 21.06 -14.71 2.75
N VAL A 214 21.84 -14.76 3.84
CA VAL A 214 22.58 -15.97 4.21
C VAL A 214 21.57 -17.09 4.44
N PRO A 215 21.70 -18.26 3.80
CA PRO A 215 20.78 -19.37 4.01
C PRO A 215 20.66 -19.71 5.50
N GLY A 216 19.45 -19.60 6.03
CA GLY A 216 19.17 -19.80 7.44
C GLY A 216 17.69 -19.58 7.76
N PRO A 217 17.25 -19.80 9.02
CA PRO A 217 15.84 -19.62 9.41
C PRO A 217 15.28 -18.23 9.11
N ALA A 218 16.15 -17.23 9.01
CA ALA A 218 15.87 -15.85 8.61
C ALA A 218 15.36 -15.70 7.17
N ALA A 219 15.73 -16.61 6.29
CA ALA A 219 15.38 -16.57 4.87
C ALA A 219 14.20 -17.50 4.53
N LEU A 220 13.68 -18.26 5.50
CA LEU A 220 12.59 -19.21 5.29
C LEU A 220 11.21 -18.53 5.35
N PRO A 221 10.18 -19.12 4.73
CA PRO A 221 8.80 -18.64 4.85
C PRO A 221 8.33 -18.62 6.32
N PRO A 222 7.26 -17.86 6.62
CA PRO A 222 6.35 -17.22 5.66
C PRO A 222 6.87 -15.90 5.08
N TYR A 223 6.39 -15.55 3.88
CA TYR A 223 6.67 -14.27 3.22
C TYR A 223 5.39 -13.47 3.03
N VAL A 224 5.34 -12.27 3.58
CA VAL A 224 4.17 -11.39 3.50
C VAL A 224 4.16 -10.63 2.17
N THR A 225 2.96 -10.41 1.63
CA THR A 225 2.69 -9.50 0.49
C THR A 225 1.50 -8.64 0.87
N ASP A 226 1.65 -7.32 0.85
CA ASP A 226 0.60 -6.36 1.20
C ASP A 226 0.58 -5.18 0.21
N GLY A 227 -0.54 -4.45 0.18
CA GLY A 227 -0.70 -3.13 -0.45
C GLY A 227 -0.16 -3.01 -1.88
N PRO A 228 -0.58 -3.86 -2.85
CA PRO A 228 -0.24 -3.68 -4.24
C PRO A 228 -0.82 -2.35 -4.77
N GLN A 229 0.00 -1.56 -5.45
CA GLN A 229 -0.42 -0.29 -6.05
C GLN A 229 0.22 -0.09 -7.41
N LEU A 230 -0.59 0.06 -8.45
CA LEU A 230 -0.11 0.08 -9.82
C LEU A 230 -0.07 1.49 -10.40
N ARG A 231 1.03 1.79 -11.11
CA ARG A 231 1.18 3.06 -11.80
C ARG A 231 1.88 2.88 -13.14
N ARG A 232 1.26 3.38 -14.20
CA ARG A 232 1.93 3.50 -15.50
C ARG A 232 3.02 4.57 -15.41
N LEU A 233 4.24 4.18 -15.80
CA LEU A 233 5.38 5.07 -15.88
C LEU A 233 5.46 5.74 -17.25
N PRO A 234 6.14 6.90 -17.35
CA PRO A 234 6.50 7.47 -18.64
C PRO A 234 7.32 6.45 -19.45
N GLY A 235 6.92 6.22 -20.69
CA GLY A 235 7.54 5.21 -21.55
C GLY A 235 6.82 3.85 -21.57
N GLY A 236 5.71 3.72 -20.85
CA GLY A 236 4.80 2.56 -20.98
C GLY A 236 5.08 1.40 -20.01
N ALA A 237 6.18 1.44 -19.26
CA ALA A 237 6.44 0.46 -18.20
C ALA A 237 5.39 0.57 -17.08
N LEU A 238 5.12 -0.54 -16.41
CA LEU A 238 4.16 -0.61 -15.30
C LEU A 238 4.92 -0.81 -13.99
N LEU A 239 4.78 0.15 -13.08
CA LEU A 239 5.26 0.05 -11.70
C LEU A 239 4.19 -0.62 -10.84
N MET A 240 4.62 -1.52 -9.97
CA MET A 240 3.85 -1.99 -8.83
C MET A 240 4.62 -1.61 -7.57
N LEU A 241 4.01 -0.79 -6.73
CA LEU A 241 4.36 -0.69 -5.32
C LEU A 241 3.77 -1.89 -4.59
N TRP A 242 4.49 -2.44 -3.63
CA TRP A 242 3.98 -3.47 -2.72
C TRP A 242 4.80 -3.45 -1.43
N SER A 243 4.27 -4.05 -0.37
CA SER A 243 4.91 -4.06 0.94
C SER A 243 5.12 -5.46 1.46
N SER A 244 6.13 -5.60 2.31
CA SER A 244 6.51 -6.87 2.93
C SER A 244 7.28 -6.62 4.22
N TYR A 245 7.85 -7.67 4.80
CA TYR A 245 8.74 -7.59 5.96
C TYR A 245 10.17 -7.98 5.58
N GLN A 246 11.11 -7.10 5.88
CA GLN A 246 12.53 -7.39 5.83
C GLN A 246 13.02 -7.71 7.25
N ARG A 247 13.69 -8.85 7.44
CA ARG A 247 14.28 -9.17 8.74
C ARG A 247 15.52 -8.30 8.98
N ARG A 248 15.56 -7.61 10.11
CA ARG A 248 16.74 -6.89 10.60
C ARG A 248 17.71 -7.87 11.26
N PRO A 249 19.00 -7.84 10.89
CA PRO A 249 20.00 -8.71 11.49
C PRO A 249 20.23 -8.36 12.97
N ALA A 250 20.87 -9.28 13.70
CA ALA A 250 21.08 -9.15 15.14
C ALA A 250 21.91 -7.93 15.56
N ASP A 251 22.75 -7.42 14.65
CA ASP A 251 23.61 -6.27 14.83
C ASP A 251 23.01 -4.95 14.32
N ASP A 252 21.75 -4.93 13.87
CA ASP A 252 21.08 -3.67 13.50
C ASP A 252 21.01 -2.74 14.73
N PRO A 253 21.43 -1.46 14.62
CA PRO A 253 21.41 -0.50 15.72
C PRO A 253 20.03 -0.26 16.35
N ARG A 254 18.95 -0.61 15.63
CA ARG A 254 17.55 -0.51 16.09
C ARG A 254 17.06 -1.78 16.80
N GLY A 255 17.89 -2.83 16.86
CA GLY A 255 17.56 -4.14 17.37
C GLY A 255 17.04 -5.11 16.30
N ALA A 256 17.28 -6.40 16.54
CA ALA A 256 16.78 -7.50 15.72
C ALA A 256 15.24 -7.52 15.66
N GLY A 257 14.69 -8.01 14.55
CA GLY A 257 13.25 -8.18 14.37
C GLY A 257 12.82 -7.85 12.94
N ASP A 258 11.53 -7.78 12.69
CA ASP A 258 11.02 -7.49 11.35
C ASP A 258 10.80 -6.00 11.14
N ASP A 259 11.08 -5.53 9.92
CA ASP A 259 10.84 -4.16 9.46
C ASP A 259 9.78 -4.21 8.36
N TYR A 260 8.62 -3.58 8.59
CA TYR A 260 7.67 -3.39 7.50
C TYR A 260 8.26 -2.40 6.50
N VAL A 261 8.30 -2.79 5.23
CA VAL A 261 8.99 -2.06 4.17
C VAL A 261 8.08 -1.83 2.97
N GLN A 262 8.18 -0.63 2.41
CA GLN A 262 7.71 -0.33 1.06
C GLN A 262 8.77 -0.78 0.06
N THR A 263 8.38 -1.58 -0.91
CA THR A 263 9.22 -1.96 -2.05
C THR A 263 8.45 -1.79 -3.36
N TRP A 264 9.05 -2.20 -4.48
CA TRP A 264 8.50 -2.03 -5.80
C TRP A 264 8.97 -3.13 -6.77
N ALA A 265 8.19 -3.34 -7.83
CA ALA A 265 8.54 -4.15 -8.99
C ALA A 265 8.13 -3.42 -10.27
N VAL A 266 8.79 -3.72 -11.39
CA VAL A 266 8.45 -3.14 -12.70
C VAL A 266 8.27 -4.23 -13.75
N SER A 267 7.18 -4.12 -14.51
CA SER A 267 7.02 -4.77 -15.80
C SER A 267 7.47 -3.80 -16.88
N ASP A 268 8.67 -4.04 -17.43
CA ASP A 268 9.27 -3.16 -18.46
C ASP A 268 8.41 -3.11 -19.74
N SER A 269 7.58 -4.14 -19.98
CA SER A 269 6.66 -4.21 -21.12
C SER A 269 5.36 -3.41 -20.92
N GLY A 270 5.02 -3.03 -19.69
CA GLY A 270 3.72 -2.47 -19.34
C GLY A 270 2.62 -3.51 -19.10
N ALA A 271 2.87 -4.79 -19.40
CA ALA A 271 1.88 -5.85 -19.22
C ALA A 271 1.70 -6.20 -17.74
N LEU A 272 0.44 -6.31 -17.30
CA LEU A 272 0.07 -6.70 -15.93
C LEU A 272 0.65 -8.06 -15.53
N ARG A 273 0.70 -9.00 -16.47
CA ARG A 273 1.24 -10.36 -16.24
C ARG A 273 2.78 -10.40 -16.10
N GLY A 274 3.44 -9.24 -16.21
CA GLY A 274 4.90 -9.16 -16.12
C GLY A 274 5.62 -9.51 -17.43
N PRO A 275 6.86 -10.02 -17.36
CA PRO A 275 7.59 -10.39 -16.15
C PRO A 275 7.84 -9.20 -15.22
N TRP A 276 7.82 -9.46 -13.90
CA TRP A 276 8.05 -8.45 -12.88
C TRP A 276 9.49 -8.49 -12.40
N ARG A 277 10.24 -7.42 -12.69
CA ARG A 277 11.60 -7.22 -12.19
C ARG A 277 11.54 -6.51 -10.85
N GLN A 278 12.12 -7.12 -9.83
CA GLN A 278 12.05 -6.66 -8.45
C GLN A 278 13.02 -5.51 -8.21
N GLY A 279 12.62 -4.58 -7.36
CA GLY A 279 13.43 -3.49 -6.86
C GLY A 279 13.77 -3.67 -5.39
N ASP A 280 14.76 -2.91 -4.94
CA ASP A 280 15.15 -2.86 -3.53
C ASP A 280 14.12 -2.10 -2.69
N VAL A 281 14.26 -2.25 -1.37
CA VAL A 281 13.49 -1.48 -0.38
C VAL A 281 13.51 0.01 -0.72
N LEU A 282 12.33 0.56 -1.00
CA LEU A 282 12.12 1.96 -1.32
C LEU A 282 12.04 2.80 -0.04
N VAL A 283 11.29 2.33 0.96
CA VAL A 283 11.17 2.96 2.28
C VAL A 283 11.17 1.86 3.34
N GLY A 284 12.06 1.99 4.34
CA GLY A 284 12.04 1.16 5.54
C GLY A 284 11.71 1.94 6.80
N GLY A 285 12.00 1.36 7.96
CA GLY A 285 11.68 1.95 9.26
C GLY A 285 10.19 1.85 9.57
N ASN A 286 9.68 0.61 9.50
CA ASN A 286 8.32 0.19 9.81
C ASN A 286 7.26 0.99 9.03
N ALA A 287 7.42 1.08 7.71
CA ALA A 287 6.68 1.96 6.84
C ALA A 287 6.38 1.28 5.49
N GLY A 288 5.11 1.27 5.10
CA GLY A 288 4.64 0.56 3.91
C GLY A 288 3.17 0.87 3.63
N HIS A 289 2.55 0.01 2.82
CA HIS A 289 1.22 0.20 2.25
C HIS A 289 1.07 1.59 1.61
N GLY A 290 2.01 1.90 0.72
CA GLY A 290 2.10 3.20 0.08
C GLY A 290 1.46 3.23 -1.30
N MET A 291 0.83 4.36 -1.61
CA MET A 291 0.31 4.67 -2.93
C MET A 291 0.94 5.96 -3.47
N THR A 292 0.95 6.12 -4.79
CA THR A 292 1.40 7.38 -5.40
C THR A 292 0.27 8.07 -6.13
N PHE A 293 0.27 9.39 -6.07
CA PHE A 293 -0.65 10.25 -6.79
C PHE A 293 0.09 11.47 -7.34
N ASP A 294 -0.54 12.17 -8.28
CA ASP A 294 -0.06 13.45 -8.77
C ASP A 294 -0.93 14.57 -8.21
N ALA A 295 -0.29 15.58 -7.63
CA ALA A 295 -0.96 16.80 -7.21
C ALA A 295 -1.37 17.65 -8.43
N PHE A 296 -2.27 18.61 -8.21
CA PHE A 296 -2.76 19.51 -9.27
C PHE A 296 -1.66 20.37 -9.91
N ASP A 297 -0.52 20.55 -9.23
CA ASP A 297 0.66 21.24 -9.75
C ASP A 297 1.63 20.32 -10.53
N GLY A 298 1.31 19.03 -10.67
CA GLY A 298 2.12 18.02 -11.32
C GLY A 298 3.24 17.43 -10.46
N THR A 299 3.30 17.75 -9.17
CA THR A 299 4.21 17.10 -8.21
C THR A 299 3.71 15.69 -7.91
N SER A 300 4.58 14.70 -8.03
CA SER A 300 4.24 13.31 -7.67
C SER A 300 4.55 13.07 -6.20
N PHE A 301 3.59 12.50 -5.48
CA PHE A 301 3.72 12.15 -4.07
C PHE A 301 3.68 10.64 -3.87
N LEU A 302 4.42 10.16 -2.88
CA LEU A 302 4.23 8.86 -2.24
C LEU A 302 3.63 9.14 -0.85
N VAL A 303 2.47 8.57 -0.57
CA VAL A 303 1.84 8.57 0.76
C VAL A 303 1.79 7.14 1.28
N LEU A 304 2.13 6.95 2.54
CA LEU A 304 2.18 5.64 3.20
C LEU A 304 1.97 5.83 4.71
N HIS A 305 1.72 4.75 5.44
CA HIS A 305 1.71 4.81 6.90
C HIS A 305 3.05 4.35 7.48
N ARG A 306 3.39 4.83 8.68
CA ARG A 306 4.52 4.34 9.48
C ARG A 306 4.03 3.94 10.86
N GLY A 307 4.55 2.84 11.37
CA GLY A 307 4.26 2.35 12.72
C GLY A 307 3.29 1.18 12.77
N MET A 308 3.44 0.17 11.90
CA MET A 308 2.71 -1.10 12.02
C MET A 308 2.81 -1.65 13.45
N GLY A 309 1.67 -2.07 14.02
CA GLY A 309 1.57 -2.58 15.40
C GLY A 309 1.76 -1.52 16.50
N THR A 310 1.83 -0.24 16.16
CA THR A 310 1.91 0.91 17.09
C THR A 310 0.79 1.91 16.78
N SER A 311 0.92 3.19 17.10
CA SER A 311 0.01 4.23 16.61
C SER A 311 0.43 4.66 15.20
N PRO A 312 -0.15 4.11 14.12
CA PRO A 312 0.27 4.42 12.77
C PRO A 312 0.03 5.91 12.47
N GLN A 313 1.01 6.51 11.80
CA GLN A 313 0.91 7.88 11.33
C GLN A 313 1.17 7.92 9.82
N PRO A 314 0.39 8.72 9.07
CA PRO A 314 0.67 8.91 7.66
C PRO A 314 1.98 9.69 7.48
N ARG A 315 2.68 9.40 6.39
CA ARG A 315 3.85 10.12 5.91
C ARG A 315 3.67 10.34 4.42
N MET A 316 3.87 11.59 3.99
CA MET A 316 3.78 11.97 2.59
C MET A 316 5.11 12.60 2.17
N THR A 317 5.67 12.10 1.07
CA THR A 317 6.93 12.61 0.49
C THR A 317 6.69 12.98 -0.97
N GLY A 318 7.00 14.22 -1.34
CA GLY A 318 6.82 14.73 -2.70
C GLY A 318 8.13 14.85 -3.48
N ARG A 319 8.07 14.61 -4.79
CA ARG A 319 9.16 14.92 -5.72
C ARG A 319 8.60 15.57 -6.97
N GLN A 320 9.08 16.77 -7.28
CA GLN A 320 8.69 17.47 -8.49
C GLN A 320 9.25 16.76 -9.73
N ARG A 321 8.40 16.52 -10.74
CA ARG A 321 8.87 15.98 -12.04
C ARG A 321 9.73 17.04 -12.71
N ARG A 322 10.98 16.70 -13.01
CA ARG A 322 11.82 17.57 -13.86
C ARG A 322 11.33 17.48 -15.31
N PRO A 323 11.19 18.60 -16.04
CA PRO A 323 10.86 18.56 -17.45
C PRO A 323 11.83 17.65 -18.21
N ALA A 324 11.30 16.80 -19.09
CA ALA A 324 12.11 16.00 -19.99
C ALA A 324 12.94 16.93 -20.89
N GLY A 325 14.22 17.11 -20.57
CA GLY A 325 15.12 17.99 -21.35
C GLY A 325 16.30 18.59 -20.58
N SER A 326 16.29 18.63 -19.24
CA SER A 326 17.42 19.21 -18.50
C SER A 326 18.57 18.22 -18.29
N ARG A 327 19.27 17.82 -19.36
CA ARG A 327 20.63 17.27 -19.21
C ARG A 327 21.58 18.42 -18.87
N ARG A 328 21.94 18.59 -17.61
CA ARG A 328 23.21 19.28 -17.29
C ARG A 328 24.31 18.23 -17.25
N SER A 329 25.20 18.30 -18.23
CA SER A 329 26.49 17.63 -18.21
C SER A 329 27.23 18.01 -16.92
N LEU A 330 27.53 17.03 -16.08
CA LEU A 330 28.52 17.18 -15.02
C LEU A 330 29.90 17.26 -15.69
N ARG A 331 30.33 18.47 -16.06
CA ARG A 331 31.76 18.77 -16.18
C ARG A 331 32.26 19.03 -14.76
N SER A 332 33.07 18.13 -14.26
CA SER A 332 33.86 18.28 -13.04
C SER A 332 34.74 19.53 -13.13
N GLN A 333 34.57 20.47 -12.19
CA GLN A 333 35.63 21.43 -11.88
C GLN A 333 36.48 20.85 -10.73
N PRO A 334 37.81 20.84 -10.84
CA PRO A 334 38.68 20.38 -9.76
C PRO A 334 38.62 21.36 -8.59
N GLY A 335 38.37 20.83 -7.39
CA GLY A 335 38.24 21.58 -6.15
C GLY A 335 39.50 22.34 -5.76
N ARG A 336 39.32 23.56 -5.25
CA ARG A 336 40.35 24.32 -4.56
C ARG A 336 40.69 23.62 -3.24
N VAL A 337 41.98 23.32 -3.06
CA VAL A 337 42.56 22.84 -1.80
C VAL A 337 42.52 23.98 -0.75
N PRO A 338 42.00 23.75 0.46
CA PRO A 338 42.09 24.75 1.55
C PRO A 338 43.53 24.88 2.06
N ARG A 339 44.01 26.12 2.21
CA ARG A 339 45.32 26.43 2.82
C ARG A 339 45.27 26.19 4.33
N GLU A 340 46.28 25.48 4.86
CA GLU A 340 46.51 25.29 6.29
C GLU A 340 46.73 26.61 7.04
N PRO A 341 46.31 26.72 8.32
CA PRO A 341 46.58 27.87 9.16
C PRO A 341 48.05 27.91 9.62
N ARG A 342 48.66 29.09 9.49
CA ARG A 342 50.05 29.37 9.90
C ARG A 342 50.23 29.18 11.41
N ARG A 343 51.22 28.38 11.80
CA ARG A 343 51.71 28.27 13.18
C ARG A 343 52.54 29.50 13.55
N SER A 344 52.28 30.09 14.71
CA SER A 344 53.09 31.15 15.33
C SER A 344 54.44 30.59 15.82
N PRO A 345 55.56 31.33 15.72
CA PRO A 345 56.87 30.87 16.17
C PRO A 345 57.03 30.99 17.70
N PRO A 346 57.90 30.16 18.32
CA PRO A 346 58.12 30.15 19.77
C PRO A 346 58.93 31.37 20.25
N PRO A 347 58.80 31.76 21.53
CA PRO A 347 59.55 32.88 22.11
C PRO A 347 61.03 32.53 22.30
N ARG A 348 61.90 33.54 22.11
CA ARG A 348 63.33 33.44 22.38
C ARG A 348 63.59 33.61 23.89
N GLU A 349 64.41 32.74 24.44
CA GLU A 349 64.97 32.85 25.80
C GLU A 349 65.89 34.08 25.94
N ARG A 350 65.89 34.64 27.14
CA ARG A 350 67.01 35.35 27.76
C ARG A 350 67.26 34.77 29.13
#